data_AF-A0AAD5Z5A3-F1
#
_entry.id   AF-A0AAD5Z5A3-F1
#
_cell.length_a   1.000
_cell.length_b   1.000
_cell.length_c   1.000
_cell.angle_alpha   90.00
_cell.angle_beta   90.00
_cell.angle_gamma   90.00
#
_symmetry.space_group_name_H-M   'P 1'
#
loop_
_entity.id
_entity.type
_entity.pdbx_description
1 polymer ?
#
loop_
_entity_poly.entity_id
_entity_poly.type
_entity_poly.pdbx_seq_one_letter_code
_entity_poly.pdbx_strand_id
1 'polypeptide(L)'
;MWYLSEKEQLHGQFDAIVIAHNGKCANRLLSSSGLPFLTRQMKRLELSAIWALLAAFNDPLPLPRNVDFEGAFVNGVESLSWMGNNSSKLQLKSGLPHCWTFFSTSAYGKRNKVPQENIPNVTAEKVKEEMLQGVEFALGLPKGELQQPLYTRVQLWGAALSKNTPSVPCIFDPLGRAGICGDWLLGSSVESAALSGMAFANHIADYFENGGSNPNQFAIGLEETFQEVHGHDIGQFPGMSSQKIDIDESQMVLTS
;
A
#
# COMPACT_ATOMS: atom_id res chain seq x y z
N MET A 1 -5.00 31.80 -7.19
CA MET A 1 -3.63 31.75 -7.73
C MET A 1 -2.72 31.19 -6.66
N TRP A 2 -2.04 30.11 -6.99
CA TRP A 2 -1.09 29.42 -6.13
C TRP A 2 0.35 29.72 -6.56
N TYR A 3 1.27 29.75 -5.60
CA TYR A 3 2.68 30.02 -5.83
C TYR A 3 3.50 28.88 -5.23
N LEU A 4 4.44 28.32 -6.00
CA LEU A 4 5.37 27.31 -5.49
C LEU A 4 6.70 27.98 -5.16
N SER A 5 7.21 27.77 -3.95
CA SER A 5 8.53 28.26 -3.54
C SER A 5 9.33 27.23 -2.77
N GLU A 6 10.65 27.19 -2.98
CA GLU A 6 11.61 26.40 -2.20
C GLU A 6 12.72 27.33 -1.72
N LYS A 7 13.03 27.33 -0.41
CA LYS A 7 14.07 28.21 0.20
C LYS A 7 13.93 29.67 -0.24
N GLU A 8 12.71 30.20 -0.20
CA GLU A 8 12.35 31.57 -0.59
C GLU A 8 12.49 31.88 -2.10
N GLN A 9 12.89 30.91 -2.93
CA GLN A 9 12.91 31.05 -4.36
C GLN A 9 11.55 30.66 -4.97
N LEU A 10 10.98 31.53 -5.80
CA LEU A 10 9.73 31.24 -6.53
C LEU A 10 10.00 30.35 -7.74
N HIS A 11 9.24 29.27 -7.88
CA HIS A 11 9.35 28.28 -8.97
C HIS A 11 8.19 28.29 -9.96
N GLY A 12 7.09 28.98 -9.65
CA GLY A 12 5.98 29.09 -10.58
C GLY A 12 4.70 29.58 -9.94
N GLN A 13 3.75 29.90 -10.82
CA GLN A 13 2.38 30.25 -10.50
C GLN A 13 1.45 29.21 -11.13
N PHE A 14 0.43 28.81 -10.38
CA PHE A 14 -0.48 27.74 -10.77
C PHE A 14 -1.93 28.14 -10.47
N ASP A 15 -2.84 27.73 -11.35
CA ASP A 15 -4.27 28.01 -11.19
C ASP A 15 -4.95 27.07 -10.19
N ALA A 16 -4.45 25.84 -10.08
CA ALA A 16 -4.94 24.81 -9.17
C ALA A 16 -3.83 23.93 -8.60
N ILE A 17 -4.14 23.22 -7.51
CA ILE A 17 -3.26 22.24 -6.88
C ILE A 17 -3.87 20.85 -6.94
N VAL A 18 -3.05 19.88 -7.37
CA VAL A 18 -3.37 18.45 -7.29
C VAL A 18 -2.51 17.78 -6.22
N ILE A 19 -3.15 17.20 -5.21
CA ILE A 19 -2.49 16.44 -4.15
C ILE A 19 -2.62 14.96 -4.48
N ALA A 20 -1.59 14.40 -5.10
CA ALA A 20 -1.47 12.96 -5.39
C ALA A 20 -0.53 12.25 -4.40
N HIS A 21 -0.65 12.59 -3.11
CA HIS A 21 0.21 12.08 -2.04
C HIS A 21 -0.60 11.89 -0.75
N ASN A 22 -0.18 10.99 0.12
CA ASN A 22 -0.83 10.72 1.41
C ASN A 22 0.14 10.88 2.62
N GLY A 23 -0.36 10.54 3.82
CA GLY A 23 0.46 10.38 5.00
C GLY A 23 1.03 11.68 5.58
N LYS A 24 2.15 11.58 6.29
CA LYS A 24 2.75 12.71 7.02
C LYS A 24 3.19 13.87 6.11
N CYS A 25 3.71 13.56 4.92
CA CYS A 25 4.17 14.58 3.98
C CYS A 25 3.00 15.41 3.43
N ALA A 26 1.92 14.75 2.98
CA ALA A 26 0.72 15.45 2.50
C ALA A 26 0.06 16.27 3.61
N ASN A 27 -0.05 15.71 4.82
CA ASN A 27 -0.59 16.43 5.99
C ASN A 27 0.24 17.68 6.33
N ARG A 28 1.57 17.61 6.23
CA ARG A 28 2.45 18.76 6.46
C ARG A 28 2.16 19.88 5.47
N LEU A 29 2.10 19.56 4.18
CA LEU A 29 1.79 20.53 3.11
C LEU A 29 0.40 21.15 3.29
N LEU A 30 -0.61 20.33 3.62
CA LEU A 30 -1.98 20.79 3.81
C LEU A 30 -2.15 21.66 5.05
N SER A 31 -1.44 21.37 6.14
CA SER A 31 -1.65 22.03 7.44
C SER A 31 -1.48 23.56 7.42
N SER A 32 -0.63 24.08 6.55
CA SER A 32 -0.39 25.53 6.38
C SER A 32 -1.01 26.10 5.11
N SER A 33 -1.79 25.32 4.36
CA SER A 33 -2.29 25.70 3.03
C SER A 33 -3.52 26.61 3.05
N GLY A 34 -4.21 26.74 4.19
CA GLY A 34 -5.50 27.43 4.25
C GLY A 34 -6.67 26.62 3.65
N LEU A 35 -6.50 25.30 3.45
CA LEU A 35 -7.52 24.38 2.91
C LEU A 35 -8.08 23.48 4.03
N PRO A 36 -8.98 23.99 4.90
CA PRO A 36 -9.42 23.26 6.10
C PRO A 36 -10.20 21.99 5.78
N PHE A 37 -11.03 21.99 4.72
CA PHE A 37 -11.82 20.83 4.33
C PHE A 37 -10.94 19.69 3.82
N LEU A 38 -9.98 19.98 2.93
CA LEU A 38 -9.02 18.98 2.45
C LEU A 38 -8.12 18.47 3.58
N THR A 39 -7.68 19.36 4.47
CA THR A 39 -6.90 18.98 5.65
C THR A 39 -7.69 18.04 6.56
N ARG A 40 -8.99 18.30 6.76
CA ARG A 40 -9.88 17.44 7.55
C ARG A 40 -10.02 16.06 6.91
N GLN A 41 -10.22 15.98 5.59
CA GLN A 41 -10.31 14.70 4.88
C GLN A 41 -8.99 13.91 4.98
N MET A 42 -7.84 14.54 4.71
CA MET A 42 -6.52 13.88 4.81
C MET A 42 -6.20 13.37 6.22
N LYS A 43 -6.66 14.06 7.28
CA LYS A 43 -6.46 13.61 8.68
C LYS A 43 -7.29 12.39 9.07
N ARG A 44 -8.36 12.08 8.33
CA ARG A 44 -9.24 10.93 8.57
C ARG A 44 -8.74 9.66 7.88
N LEU A 45 -7.83 9.80 6.93
CA LEU A 45 -7.21 8.67 6.25
C LEU A 45 -6.34 7.87 7.23
N GLU A 46 -6.69 6.61 7.39
CA GLU A 46 -5.93 5.64 8.16
C GLU A 46 -5.10 4.78 7.22
N LEU A 47 -3.82 4.62 7.55
CA LEU A 47 -2.86 3.90 6.72
C LEU A 47 -2.23 2.75 7.50
N SER A 48 -2.10 1.60 6.85
CA SER A 48 -1.38 0.43 7.38
C SER A 48 0.14 0.65 7.35
N ALA A 49 0.86 -0.23 8.05
CA ALA A 49 2.30 -0.37 7.91
C ALA A 49 2.60 -1.81 7.50
N ILE A 50 3.50 -1.99 6.53
CA ILE A 50 3.87 -3.31 5.98
C ILE A 50 5.40 -3.38 5.89
N TRP A 51 5.95 -4.54 6.26
CA TRP A 51 7.33 -4.87 5.97
C TRP A 51 7.42 -5.65 4.66
N ALA A 52 8.33 -5.24 3.80
CA ALA A 52 8.73 -5.96 2.60
C ALA A 52 10.10 -6.59 2.83
N LEU A 53 10.23 -7.90 2.61
CA LEU A 53 11.50 -8.61 2.58
C LEU A 53 11.76 -9.06 1.15
N LEU A 54 12.85 -8.58 0.56
CA LEU A 54 13.43 -9.11 -0.67
C LEU A 54 14.47 -10.17 -0.27
N ALA A 55 14.40 -11.36 -0.88
CA ALA A 55 15.38 -12.42 -0.66
C ALA A 55 15.78 -13.08 -1.98
N ALA A 56 17.06 -13.40 -2.12
CA ALA A 56 17.59 -14.17 -3.25
C ALA A 56 18.24 -15.46 -2.75
N PHE A 57 17.96 -16.57 -3.41
CA PHE A 57 18.45 -17.90 -3.06
C PHE A 57 19.24 -18.53 -4.20
N ASN A 58 20.16 -19.44 -3.87
CA ASN A 58 20.91 -20.20 -4.89
C ASN A 58 20.00 -21.24 -5.54
N ASP A 59 19.20 -21.94 -4.74
CA ASP A 59 18.26 -22.96 -5.20
C ASP A 59 16.81 -22.44 -5.14
N PRO A 60 15.85 -23.08 -5.85
CA PRO A 60 14.44 -22.79 -5.70
C PRO A 60 13.98 -22.95 -4.24
N LEU A 61 12.88 -22.27 -3.85
CA LEU A 61 12.25 -22.55 -2.57
C LEU A 61 11.80 -24.03 -2.52
N PRO A 62 11.96 -24.72 -1.38
CA PRO A 62 11.57 -26.12 -1.24
C PRO A 62 10.05 -26.24 -1.07
N LEU A 63 9.31 -25.99 -2.16
CA LEU A 63 7.85 -26.07 -2.16
C LEU A 63 7.38 -27.52 -1.89
N PRO A 64 6.25 -27.72 -1.20
CA PRO A 64 5.67 -29.03 -0.99
C PRO A 64 5.45 -29.80 -2.31
N ARG A 65 5.56 -31.13 -2.26
CA ARG A 65 5.39 -31.97 -3.45
C ARG A 65 4.01 -31.72 -4.09
N ASN A 66 3.98 -31.54 -5.42
CA ASN A 66 2.80 -31.23 -6.24
C ASN A 66 2.21 -29.83 -6.05
N VAL A 67 2.93 -28.92 -5.40
CA VAL A 67 2.55 -27.51 -5.31
C VAL A 67 3.60 -26.69 -6.03
N ASP A 68 3.20 -26.06 -7.13
CA ASP A 68 4.00 -25.04 -7.82
C ASP A 68 3.21 -23.73 -7.79
N PHE A 69 3.83 -22.66 -7.32
CA PHE A 69 3.23 -21.34 -7.31
C PHE A 69 4.25 -20.25 -7.55
N GLU A 70 3.82 -19.21 -8.25
CA GLU A 70 4.59 -18.00 -8.51
C GLU A 70 4.20 -16.86 -7.55
N GLY A 71 3.10 -17.03 -6.84
CA GLY A 71 2.70 -16.18 -5.74
C GLY A 71 1.61 -16.84 -4.90
N ALA A 72 1.57 -16.48 -3.62
CA ALA A 72 0.62 -17.04 -2.67
C ALA A 72 0.27 -16.03 -1.58
N PHE A 73 -1.03 -15.94 -1.26
CA PHE A 73 -1.47 -15.37 0.01
C PHE A 73 -1.21 -16.37 1.13
N VAL A 74 -0.78 -15.88 2.28
CA VAL A 74 -0.45 -16.68 3.44
C VAL A 74 -1.41 -16.35 4.57
N ASN A 75 -2.02 -17.38 5.15
CA ASN A 75 -2.92 -17.27 6.30
C ASN A 75 -2.26 -17.91 7.54
N GLY A 76 -2.63 -17.45 8.73
CA GLY A 76 -2.15 -18.03 9.99
C GLY A 76 -0.72 -17.66 10.39
N VAL A 77 -0.01 -16.86 9.60
CA VAL A 77 1.37 -16.41 9.88
C VAL A 77 1.39 -14.90 10.04
N GLU A 78 1.66 -14.40 11.24
CA GLU A 78 1.59 -12.96 11.49
C GLU A 78 2.67 -12.19 10.70
N SER A 79 3.89 -12.72 10.59
CA SER A 79 5.00 -12.07 9.88
C SER A 79 4.90 -12.14 8.35
N LEU A 80 3.93 -12.85 7.78
CA LEU A 80 3.84 -13.11 6.35
C LEU A 80 2.39 -13.15 5.85
N SER A 81 2.05 -12.26 4.92
CA SER A 81 0.74 -12.18 4.26
C SER A 81 0.81 -12.57 2.78
N TRP A 82 1.96 -12.36 2.13
CA TRP A 82 2.13 -12.66 0.71
C TRP A 82 3.55 -13.07 0.36
N MET A 83 3.67 -13.97 -0.61
CA MET A 83 4.90 -14.40 -1.24
C MET A 83 4.78 -14.19 -2.76
N GLY A 84 5.79 -13.62 -3.41
CA GLY A 84 5.82 -13.45 -4.86
C GLY A 84 7.18 -13.79 -5.45
N ASN A 85 7.19 -14.63 -6.48
CA ASN A 85 8.37 -15.08 -7.20
C ASN A 85 8.74 -14.04 -8.27
N ASN A 86 9.70 -13.18 -7.96
CA ASN A 86 10.18 -12.17 -8.92
C ASN A 86 10.92 -12.81 -10.09
N SER A 87 11.59 -13.95 -9.89
CA SER A 87 12.30 -14.63 -10.97
C SER A 87 11.33 -15.11 -12.05
N SER A 88 10.17 -15.68 -11.67
CA SER A 88 9.16 -16.05 -12.66
C SER A 88 8.47 -14.83 -13.27
N LYS A 89 8.04 -13.87 -12.44
CA LYS A 89 7.39 -12.63 -12.90
C LYS A 89 8.22 -11.88 -13.95
N LEU A 90 9.54 -11.82 -13.78
CA LEU A 90 10.47 -11.13 -14.67
C LEU A 90 11.09 -12.05 -15.73
N GLN A 91 10.71 -13.33 -15.77
CA GLN A 91 11.25 -14.34 -16.70
C GLN A 91 12.79 -14.36 -16.71
N LEU A 92 13.39 -14.35 -15.52
CA LEU A 92 14.84 -14.32 -15.37
C LEU A 92 15.46 -15.60 -15.96
N LYS A 93 16.63 -15.46 -16.58
CA LYS A 93 17.35 -16.58 -17.20
C LYS A 93 17.76 -17.63 -16.18
N SER A 94 17.80 -18.89 -16.62
CA SER A 94 18.36 -20.01 -15.85
C SER A 94 19.79 -19.73 -15.38
N GLY A 95 20.11 -20.10 -14.15
CA GLY A 95 21.43 -19.90 -13.53
C GLY A 95 21.59 -18.55 -12.80
N LEU A 96 20.57 -17.69 -12.80
CA LEU A 96 20.49 -16.56 -11.89
C LEU A 96 19.83 -16.95 -10.56
N PRO A 97 20.10 -16.23 -9.46
CA PRO A 97 19.42 -16.44 -8.19
C PRO A 97 17.89 -16.45 -8.28
N HIS A 98 17.27 -17.24 -7.40
CA HIS A 98 15.83 -17.29 -7.21
C HIS A 98 15.38 -16.15 -6.30
N CYS A 99 14.76 -15.12 -6.89
CA CYS A 99 14.40 -13.87 -6.22
C CYS A 99 12.92 -13.87 -5.81
N TRP A 100 12.67 -13.56 -4.54
CA TRP A 100 11.34 -13.50 -3.94
C TRP A 100 11.10 -12.18 -3.22
N THR A 101 9.85 -11.72 -3.25
CA THR A 101 9.34 -10.66 -2.39
C THR A 101 8.34 -11.25 -1.41
N PHE A 102 8.50 -10.92 -0.14
CA PHE A 102 7.61 -11.29 0.94
C PHE A 102 7.04 -10.03 1.59
N PHE A 103 5.75 -10.02 1.89
CA PHE A 103 5.11 -8.94 2.63
C PHE A 103 4.55 -9.44 3.95
N SER A 104 4.71 -8.66 5.01
CA SER A 104 4.10 -8.96 6.30
C SER A 104 2.60 -8.63 6.32
N THR A 105 1.90 -9.10 7.35
CA THR A 105 0.57 -8.55 7.68
C THR A 105 0.68 -7.10 8.15
N SER A 106 -0.43 -6.37 8.13
CA SER A 106 -0.50 -5.01 8.67
C SER A 106 -0.38 -4.97 10.19
N ALA A 107 -0.79 -6.05 10.88
CA ALA A 107 -0.64 -6.20 12.33
C ALA A 107 0.83 -6.28 12.73
N TYR A 108 1.61 -7.11 12.03
CA TYR A 108 3.06 -7.22 12.23
C TYR A 108 3.79 -5.91 11.94
N GLY A 109 3.47 -5.27 10.82
CA GLY A 109 4.04 -3.98 10.45
C GLY A 109 3.72 -2.88 11.46
N LYS A 110 2.52 -2.87 12.06
CA LYS A 110 2.17 -1.96 13.15
C LYS A 110 3.00 -2.22 14.41
N ARG A 111 3.17 -3.49 14.82
CA ARG A 111 3.92 -3.86 16.03
C ARG A 111 5.40 -3.55 15.93
N ASN A 112 5.99 -3.70 14.75
CA ASN A 112 7.42 -3.49 14.49
C ASN A 112 7.70 -2.17 13.75
N LYS A 113 6.82 -1.16 13.87
CA LYS A 113 6.97 0.11 13.16
C LYS A 113 8.11 0.94 13.75
N VAL A 114 8.98 1.44 12.89
CA VAL A 114 10.10 2.35 13.19
C VAL A 114 10.10 3.52 12.18
N PRO A 115 10.96 4.55 12.33
CA PRO A 115 11.13 5.55 11.27
C PRO A 115 11.57 4.89 9.96
N GLN A 116 10.74 4.98 8.92
CA GLN A 116 10.97 4.25 7.66
C GLN A 116 12.20 4.75 6.89
N GLU A 117 12.56 6.01 7.11
CA GLU A 117 13.74 6.69 6.55
C GLU A 117 15.04 6.32 7.27
N ASN A 118 14.96 5.73 8.47
CA ASN A 118 16.11 5.36 9.28
C ASN A 118 15.80 4.12 10.13
N ILE A 119 15.76 2.97 9.48
CA ILE A 119 15.47 1.68 10.11
C ILE A 119 16.69 1.25 10.95
N PRO A 120 16.56 1.04 12.26
CA PRO A 120 17.67 0.54 13.09
C PRO A 120 18.11 -0.86 12.64
N ASN A 121 19.41 -1.11 12.58
CA ASN A 121 19.96 -2.41 12.17
C ASN A 121 19.41 -3.58 13.00
N VAL A 122 19.27 -3.40 14.32
CA VAL A 122 18.70 -4.42 15.22
C VAL A 122 17.27 -4.78 14.82
N THR A 123 16.46 -3.79 14.43
CA THR A 123 15.09 -4.03 13.96
C THR A 123 15.09 -4.69 12.58
N ALA A 124 15.95 -4.26 11.67
CA ALA A 124 16.05 -4.84 10.33
C ALA A 124 16.40 -6.33 10.39
N GLU A 125 17.39 -6.69 11.21
CA GLU A 125 17.81 -8.08 11.42
C GLU A 125 16.71 -8.93 12.05
N LYS A 126 16.07 -8.43 13.12
CA LYS A 126 14.91 -9.09 13.74
C LYS A 126 13.78 -9.36 12.74
N VAL A 127 13.38 -8.34 11.97
CA VAL A 127 12.29 -8.46 10.99
C VAL A 127 12.65 -9.46 9.89
N LYS A 128 13.90 -9.41 9.39
CA LYS A 128 14.40 -10.38 8.41
C LYS A 128 14.26 -11.81 8.95
N GLU A 129 14.75 -12.09 10.16
CA GLU A 129 14.69 -13.41 10.77
C GLU A 129 13.25 -13.89 10.99
N GLU A 130 12.38 -13.05 11.55
CA GLU A 130 10.98 -13.39 11.82
C GLU A 130 10.17 -13.60 10.53
N MET A 131 10.45 -12.85 9.47
CA MET A 131 9.82 -13.05 8.17
C MET A 131 10.31 -14.32 7.46
N LEU A 132 11.61 -14.64 7.52
CA LEU A 132 12.14 -15.90 6.98
C LEU A 132 11.59 -17.12 7.74
N GLN A 133 11.46 -17.04 9.07
CA GLN A 133 10.76 -18.06 9.85
C GLN A 133 9.27 -18.16 9.49
N GLY A 134 8.64 -17.03 9.15
CA GLY A 134 7.29 -17.02 8.61
C GLY A 134 7.18 -17.78 7.28
N VAL A 135 8.19 -17.67 6.41
CA VAL A 135 8.29 -18.43 5.16
C VAL A 135 8.47 -19.92 5.43
N GLU A 136 9.33 -20.30 6.38
CA GLU A 136 9.49 -21.70 6.81
C GLU A 136 8.15 -22.31 7.24
N PHE A 137 7.45 -21.62 8.14
CA PHE A 137 6.16 -22.08 8.65
C PHE A 137 5.11 -22.18 7.54
N ALA A 138 5.03 -21.18 6.65
CA ALA A 138 4.07 -21.18 5.54
C ALA A 138 4.32 -22.33 4.55
N LEU A 139 5.57 -22.75 4.38
CA LEU A 139 5.95 -23.88 3.54
C LEU A 139 5.87 -25.24 4.25
N GLY A 140 5.54 -25.26 5.55
CA GLY A 140 5.52 -26.48 6.36
C GLY A 140 6.91 -27.05 6.65
N LEU A 141 7.95 -26.22 6.61
CA LEU A 141 9.33 -26.63 6.89
C LEU A 141 9.60 -26.60 8.40
N PRO A 142 10.44 -27.50 8.92
CA PRO A 142 11.00 -27.36 10.26
C PRO A 142 11.81 -26.05 10.37
N LYS A 143 11.86 -25.50 11.59
CA LYS A 143 12.60 -24.27 11.87
C LYS A 143 14.09 -24.43 11.53
N GLY A 144 14.63 -23.52 10.74
CA GLY A 144 16.04 -23.49 10.32
C GLY A 144 16.34 -24.32 9.06
N GLU A 145 15.35 -24.96 8.45
CA GLU A 145 15.53 -25.75 7.22
C GLU A 145 15.38 -24.91 5.94
N LEU A 146 14.90 -23.66 6.02
CA LEU A 146 14.96 -22.78 4.86
C LEU A 146 16.42 -22.43 4.57
N GLN A 147 16.86 -22.73 3.36
CA GLN A 147 18.17 -22.34 2.85
C GLN A 147 18.46 -20.86 3.12
N GLN A 148 19.68 -20.56 3.55
CA GLN A 148 20.08 -19.18 3.81
C GLN A 148 20.07 -18.37 2.50
N PRO A 149 19.36 -17.23 2.44
CA PRO A 149 19.41 -16.37 1.26
C PRO A 149 20.82 -15.79 1.09
N LEU A 150 21.31 -15.74 -0.15
CA LEU A 150 22.58 -15.07 -0.50
C LEU A 150 22.47 -13.55 -0.44
N TYR A 151 21.25 -13.02 -0.52
CA TYR A 151 20.94 -11.61 -0.38
C TYR A 151 19.60 -11.43 0.31
N THR A 152 19.53 -10.45 1.22
CA THR A 152 18.28 -10.00 1.80
C THR A 152 18.25 -8.48 1.90
N ARG A 153 17.06 -7.90 1.75
CA ARG A 153 16.80 -6.51 2.10
C ARG A 153 15.40 -6.36 2.67
N VAL A 154 15.30 -5.71 3.82
CA VAL A 154 14.02 -5.31 4.39
C VAL A 154 13.73 -3.84 4.13
N GLN A 155 12.46 -3.51 3.94
CA GLN A 155 11.98 -2.14 3.84
C GLN A 155 10.64 -2.04 4.58
N LEU A 156 10.50 -0.99 5.39
CA LEU A 156 9.21 -0.63 6.00
C LEU A 156 8.48 0.37 5.10
N TRP A 157 7.23 0.07 4.79
CA TRP A 157 6.27 1.01 4.22
C TRP A 157 5.34 1.46 5.34
N GLY A 158 5.66 2.60 5.97
CA GLY A 158 4.95 3.06 7.17
C GLY A 158 3.58 3.70 6.90
N ALA A 159 3.24 3.88 5.63
CA ALA A 159 2.01 4.45 5.11
C ALA A 159 1.63 3.66 3.84
N ALA A 160 1.44 2.34 3.98
CA ALA A 160 1.40 1.43 2.85
C ALA A 160 0.06 1.45 2.11
N LEU A 161 -1.04 1.08 2.78
CA LEU A 161 -2.37 0.98 2.18
C LEU A 161 -3.41 1.67 3.05
N SER A 162 -4.49 2.14 2.44
CA SER A 162 -5.61 2.70 3.18
C SER A 162 -6.39 1.61 3.90
N LYS A 163 -6.74 1.89 5.15
CA LYS A 163 -7.65 1.07 5.97
C LYS A 163 -9.09 1.54 5.87
N ASN A 164 -9.29 2.74 5.35
CA ASN A 164 -10.58 3.34 5.17
C ASN A 164 -10.63 4.17 3.88
N THR A 165 -11.83 4.40 3.35
CA THR A 165 -12.07 5.12 2.10
C THR A 165 -13.34 5.96 2.19
N PRO A 166 -13.38 7.18 1.61
CA PRO A 166 -14.61 7.95 1.45
C PRO A 166 -15.44 7.50 0.24
N SER A 167 -14.97 6.54 -0.57
CA SER A 167 -15.68 5.99 -1.73
C SER A 167 -16.12 7.05 -2.76
N VAL A 168 -15.29 8.07 -2.97
CA VAL A 168 -15.49 9.10 -4.00
C VAL A 168 -14.31 9.12 -4.96
N PRO A 169 -14.49 9.43 -6.25
CA PRO A 169 -13.41 9.33 -7.23
C PRO A 169 -12.31 10.39 -7.04
N CYS A 170 -12.65 11.55 -6.49
CA CYS A 170 -11.71 12.60 -6.12
C CYS A 170 -12.31 13.46 -5.00
N ILE A 171 -11.50 14.30 -4.36
CA ILE A 171 -11.95 15.35 -3.45
C ILE A 171 -11.52 16.69 -4.03
N PHE A 172 -12.44 17.64 -4.20
CA PHE A 172 -12.12 18.96 -4.75
C PHE A 172 -12.77 20.08 -3.96
N ASP A 173 -11.94 21.05 -3.57
CA ASP A 173 -12.33 22.36 -3.05
C ASP A 173 -12.22 23.39 -4.19
N PRO A 174 -13.34 23.77 -4.82
CA PRO A 174 -13.36 24.70 -5.94
C PRO A 174 -13.09 26.15 -5.53
N LEU A 175 -13.31 26.52 -4.26
CA LEU A 175 -12.97 27.85 -3.74
C LEU A 175 -11.46 27.96 -3.54
N GLY A 176 -10.85 26.92 -2.98
CA GLY A 176 -9.40 26.79 -2.88
C GLY A 176 -8.70 26.45 -4.19
N ARG A 177 -9.45 26.02 -5.22
CA ARG A 177 -8.92 25.43 -6.47
C ARG A 177 -7.87 24.36 -6.19
N ALA A 178 -8.18 23.46 -5.26
CA ALA A 178 -7.27 22.42 -4.82
C ALA A 178 -8.03 21.14 -4.54
N GLY A 179 -7.38 20.00 -4.69
CA GLY A 179 -8.02 18.74 -4.39
C GLY A 179 -7.04 17.58 -4.31
N ILE A 180 -7.61 16.41 -4.06
CA ILE A 180 -6.88 15.18 -3.75
C ILE A 180 -7.33 14.08 -4.71
N CYS A 181 -6.36 13.36 -5.25
CA CYS A 181 -6.56 12.09 -5.93
C CYS A 181 -5.62 11.03 -5.34
N GLY A 182 -5.98 9.76 -5.48
CA GLY A 182 -5.16 8.65 -5.00
C GLY A 182 -5.91 7.34 -4.93
N ASP A 183 -5.16 6.26 -4.76
CA ASP A 183 -5.68 4.91 -4.54
C ASP A 183 -6.74 4.88 -3.42
N TRP A 184 -6.41 5.49 -2.29
CA TRP A 184 -7.19 5.45 -1.06
C TRP A 184 -8.61 6.03 -1.14
N LEU A 185 -8.95 6.71 -2.24
CA LEU A 185 -10.27 7.30 -2.48
C LEU A 185 -11.29 6.30 -3.04
N LEU A 186 -10.84 5.30 -3.79
CA LEU A 186 -11.69 4.30 -4.45
C LEU A 186 -11.40 2.87 -3.97
N GLY A 187 -10.14 2.57 -3.65
CA GLY A 187 -9.70 1.26 -3.18
C GLY A 187 -8.19 1.14 -3.26
N SER A 188 -7.54 0.45 -2.32
CA SER A 188 -6.07 0.39 -2.26
C SER A 188 -5.47 -0.49 -3.38
N SER A 189 -5.50 0.00 -4.62
CA SER A 189 -5.01 -0.66 -5.83
C SER A 189 -4.42 0.34 -6.84
N VAL A 190 -3.60 -0.16 -7.77
CA VAL A 190 -3.05 0.66 -8.87
C VAL A 190 -4.16 1.17 -9.80
N GLU A 191 -5.18 0.34 -10.08
CA GLU A 191 -6.32 0.74 -10.90
C GLU A 191 -7.08 1.90 -10.27
N SER A 192 -7.39 1.80 -8.98
CA SER A 192 -8.05 2.87 -8.23
C SER A 192 -7.25 4.18 -8.23
N ALA A 193 -5.91 4.10 -8.11
CA ALA A 193 -5.05 5.28 -8.22
C ALA A 193 -5.19 5.97 -9.59
N ALA A 194 -5.15 5.18 -10.66
CA ALA A 194 -5.28 5.68 -12.02
C ALA A 194 -6.66 6.28 -12.28
N LEU A 195 -7.73 5.57 -11.90
CA LEU A 195 -9.12 6.02 -12.04
C LEU A 195 -9.36 7.33 -11.26
N SER A 196 -8.85 7.41 -10.02
CA SER A 196 -8.97 8.63 -9.21
C SER A 196 -8.24 9.81 -9.84
N GLY A 197 -7.03 9.60 -10.35
CA GLY A 197 -6.26 10.64 -11.04
C GLY A 197 -6.96 11.15 -12.30
N MET A 198 -7.47 10.26 -13.14
CA MET A 198 -8.23 10.64 -14.35
C MET A 198 -9.52 11.37 -14.00
N ALA A 199 -10.28 10.87 -13.03
CA ALA A 199 -11.49 11.52 -12.58
C ALA A 199 -11.22 12.94 -12.07
N PHE A 200 -10.15 13.13 -11.30
CA PHE A 200 -9.82 14.44 -10.78
C PHE A 200 -9.36 15.40 -11.88
N ALA A 201 -8.56 14.92 -12.84
CA ALA A 201 -8.13 15.72 -13.98
C ALA A 201 -9.32 16.23 -14.82
N ASN A 202 -10.27 15.34 -15.14
CA ASN A 202 -11.49 15.72 -15.86
C ASN A 202 -12.32 16.72 -15.06
N HIS A 203 -12.51 16.48 -13.76
CA HIS A 203 -13.31 17.35 -12.90
C HIS A 203 -12.74 18.78 -12.78
N ILE A 204 -11.40 18.91 -12.72
CA ILE A 204 -10.74 20.23 -12.72
C ILE A 204 -10.86 20.89 -14.10
N ALA A 205 -10.71 20.13 -15.19
CA ALA A 205 -10.87 20.67 -16.55
C ALA A 205 -12.27 21.27 -16.73
N ASP A 206 -13.32 20.53 -16.36
CA ASP A 206 -14.71 21.00 -16.42
C ASP A 206 -14.91 22.28 -15.59
N TYR A 207 -14.34 22.36 -14.39
CA TYR A 207 -14.40 23.56 -13.54
C TYR A 207 -13.83 24.79 -14.26
N PHE A 208 -12.68 24.65 -14.91
CA PHE A 208 -12.03 25.76 -15.62
C PHE A 208 -12.69 26.09 -16.95
N GLU A 209 -13.22 25.12 -17.69
CA GLU A 209 -14.00 25.36 -18.92
C GLU A 209 -15.28 26.17 -18.64
N ASN A 210 -15.89 25.99 -17.46
CA ASN A 210 -17.03 26.77 -16.99
C ASN A 210 -16.64 28.15 -16.39
N GLY A 211 -15.38 28.56 -16.55
CA GLY A 211 -14.85 29.83 -16.04
C GLY A 211 -14.82 29.92 -14.51
N GLY A 212 -14.91 28.78 -13.81
CA GLY A 212 -15.07 28.73 -12.35
C GLY A 212 -16.40 29.29 -11.84
N SER A 213 -17.41 29.38 -12.70
CA SER A 213 -18.76 29.83 -12.33
C SER A 213 -19.44 28.79 -11.44
N ASN A 214 -20.23 29.24 -10.45
CA ASN A 214 -20.95 28.37 -9.50
C ASN A 214 -20.04 27.31 -8.82
N PRO A 215 -18.95 27.73 -8.13
CA PRO A 215 -17.95 26.81 -7.58
C PRO A 215 -18.57 25.70 -6.73
N ASN A 216 -19.63 25.98 -5.97
CA ASN A 216 -20.31 24.99 -5.14
C ASN A 216 -20.81 23.75 -5.90
N GLN A 217 -21.08 23.83 -7.21
CA GLN A 217 -21.49 22.68 -8.02
C GLN A 217 -20.34 21.71 -8.31
N PHE A 218 -19.10 22.18 -8.21
CA PHE A 218 -17.89 21.38 -8.41
C PHE A 218 -17.31 20.88 -7.08
N ALA A 219 -17.89 21.23 -5.94
CA ALA A 219 -17.43 20.70 -4.66
C ALA A 219 -17.79 19.20 -4.57
N ILE A 220 -16.78 18.36 -4.32
CA ILE A 220 -16.95 16.91 -4.21
C ILE A 220 -16.05 16.36 -3.10
N GLY A 221 -16.55 15.41 -2.31
CA GLY A 221 -15.73 14.68 -1.35
C GLY A 221 -15.34 15.43 -0.06
N LEU A 222 -15.68 16.73 0.06
CA LEU A 222 -15.18 17.59 1.13
C LEU A 222 -15.68 17.21 2.53
N GLU A 223 -16.84 16.56 2.62
CA GLU A 223 -17.49 16.18 3.87
C GLU A 223 -17.73 14.67 4.01
N GLU A 224 -17.27 13.89 3.02
CA GLU A 224 -17.58 12.46 2.93
C GLU A 224 -17.11 11.67 4.13
N THR A 225 -17.85 10.62 4.48
CA THR A 225 -17.49 9.75 5.59
C THR A 225 -16.61 8.60 5.15
N PHE A 226 -15.55 8.34 5.91
CA PHE A 226 -14.67 7.21 5.65
C PHE A 226 -15.29 5.94 6.24
N GLN A 227 -15.30 4.89 5.43
CA GLN A 227 -15.72 3.55 5.81
C GLN A 227 -14.52 2.61 5.78
N GLU A 228 -14.53 1.58 6.63
CA GLU A 228 -13.47 0.57 6.64
C GLU A 228 -13.38 -0.15 5.29
N VAL A 229 -12.16 -0.40 4.84
CA VAL A 229 -11.90 -1.14 3.61
C VAL A 229 -11.63 -2.59 3.94
N HIS A 230 -12.38 -3.50 3.32
CA HIS A 230 -12.09 -4.93 3.37
C HIS A 230 -11.13 -5.32 2.23
N GLY A 231 -10.18 -6.20 2.51
CA GLY A 231 -9.18 -6.65 1.53
C GLY A 231 -8.04 -7.42 2.19
N HIS A 232 -7.02 -7.74 1.40
CA HIS A 232 -5.80 -8.34 1.91
C HIS A 232 -4.88 -7.27 2.51
N ASP A 233 -3.97 -7.68 3.40
CA ASP A 233 -2.98 -6.76 3.97
C ASP A 233 -2.07 -6.13 2.91
N ILE A 234 -2.04 -6.66 1.69
CA ILE A 234 -1.20 -6.18 0.56
C ILE A 234 -1.99 -5.50 -0.56
N GLY A 235 -3.25 -5.17 -0.31
CA GLY A 235 -4.07 -4.34 -1.21
C GLY A 235 -5.30 -5.06 -1.73
N GLN A 236 -5.95 -4.42 -2.69
CA GLN A 236 -7.10 -4.96 -3.38
C GLN A 236 -6.72 -5.37 -4.80
N PHE A 237 -7.37 -6.43 -5.26
CA PHE A 237 -7.21 -6.98 -6.59
C PHE A 237 -8.57 -6.98 -7.28
N PRO A 238 -8.96 -5.85 -7.91
CA PRO A 238 -10.22 -5.75 -8.63
C PRO A 238 -10.41 -6.93 -9.58
N GLY A 239 -11.61 -7.51 -9.60
CA GLY A 239 -11.94 -8.68 -10.41
C GLY A 239 -11.64 -10.04 -9.75
N MET A 240 -10.94 -10.09 -8.61
CA MET A 240 -10.86 -11.32 -7.80
C MET A 240 -11.93 -11.31 -6.71
N SER A 241 -12.80 -12.33 -6.69
CA SER A 241 -13.72 -12.54 -5.57
C SER A 241 -12.91 -12.98 -4.35
N SER A 242 -12.85 -12.16 -3.30
CA SER A 242 -12.34 -12.56 -1.99
C SER A 242 -13.33 -13.51 -1.34
N GLN A 243 -13.35 -14.77 -1.77
CA GLN A 243 -14.03 -15.82 -1.03
C GLN A 243 -13.23 -16.05 0.26
N LYS A 244 -13.82 -15.69 1.41
CA LYS A 244 -13.39 -16.28 2.67
C LYS A 244 -13.64 -17.77 2.54
N ILE A 245 -12.58 -18.54 2.40
CA ILE A 245 -12.64 -19.97 2.69
C ILE A 245 -12.69 -20.02 4.21
N ASP A 246 -13.90 -20.12 4.77
CA ASP A 246 -14.06 -20.50 6.17
C ASP A 246 -13.48 -21.92 6.28
N ILE A 247 -12.24 -22.02 6.78
CA ILE A 247 -11.66 -23.31 7.15
C ILE A 247 -12.37 -23.73 8.42
N ASP A 248 -13.27 -24.69 8.28
CA ASP A 248 -13.95 -25.34 9.40
C ASP A 248 -12.91 -26.07 10.27
N GLU A 249 -12.57 -25.47 11.42
CA GLU A 249 -11.63 -26.02 12.41
C GLU A 249 -12.04 -27.41 12.92
N SER A 250 -13.26 -27.88 12.63
CA SER A 250 -13.73 -29.20 13.01
C SER A 250 -13.12 -30.36 12.21
N GLN A 251 -12.41 -30.11 11.09
CA GLN A 251 -11.77 -31.17 10.30
C GLN A 251 -10.30 -31.47 10.65
N MET A 252 -9.66 -30.73 11.56
CA MET A 252 -8.27 -31.02 11.97
C MET A 252 -8.14 -32.04 13.11
N VAL A 253 -9.25 -32.57 13.62
CA VAL A 253 -9.21 -33.69 14.56
C VAL A 253 -9.60 -34.95 13.79
N LEU A 254 -8.59 -35.73 13.41
CA LEU A 254 -8.55 -37.20 13.24
C LEU A 254 -7.59 -37.58 12.11
N THR A 255 -6.33 -37.85 12.44
CA THR A 255 -5.79 -39.22 12.48
C THR A 255 -4.41 -39.17 13.12
N SER A 256 -4.32 -39.83 14.26
CA SER A 256 -3.12 -40.24 14.99
C SER A 256 -2.12 -41.01 14.13
#